data_AF-A0A1D7QAQ7-F1
#
_entry.id   AF-A0A1D7QAQ7-F1
#
_cell.length_a   1.000
_cell.length_b   1.000
_cell.length_c   1.000
_cell.angle_alpha   90.00
_cell.angle_beta   90.00
_cell.angle_gamma   90.00
#
_symmetry.space_group_name_H-M   'P 1'
#
loop_
_entity.id
_entity.type
_entity.pdbx_description
1 polymer ?
#
loop_
_entity_poly.entity_id
_entity_poly.type
_entity_poly.pdbx_seq_one_letter_code
_entity_poly.pdbx_strand_id
1 'polypeptide(L)' 'MQWYSFIGTDSLNPTHYKIIQTAPGCSGTRTICAIFTSGNIYPFIDYDVICYMVLALSSHNSNEKVILRG' A
#
# COMPACT_ATOMS: atom_id res chain seq x y z
N MET A 1 -6.05 2.31 12.23
CA MET A 1 -5.42 2.11 10.90
C MET A 1 -3.93 1.92 11.13
N GLN A 2 -3.26 1.18 10.25
CA GLN A 2 -1.84 0.85 10.36
C GLN A 2 -1.25 0.64 8.97
N TRP A 3 0.08 0.62 8.90
CA TRP A 3 0.80 0.39 7.66
C TRP A 3 0.93 -1.10 7.36
N TYR A 4 0.81 -1.43 6.09
CA TYR A 4 0.99 -2.77 5.57
C TYR A 4 1.98 -2.74 4.41
N SER A 5 3.11 -3.41 4.56
CA SER A 5 4.12 -3.54 3.51
C SER A 5 3.70 -4.60 2.49
N PHE A 6 3.81 -4.28 1.21
CA PHE A 6 3.55 -5.19 0.11
C PHE A 6 4.74 -6.13 -0.10
N ILE A 7 4.47 -7.43 -0.01
CA ILE A 7 5.46 -8.52 -0.07
C ILE A 7 5.20 -9.54 -1.19
N GLY A 8 4.09 -9.39 -1.94
CA GLY A 8 3.69 -10.33 -2.98
C GLY A 8 3.70 -9.73 -4.39
N THR A 9 2.86 -10.28 -5.26
CA THR A 9 2.78 -9.95 -6.69
C THR A 9 1.44 -9.35 -7.11
N ASP A 10 0.37 -9.65 -6.37
CA ASP A 10 -0.97 -9.09 -6.56
C ASP A 10 -1.31 -8.10 -5.43
N SER A 11 -1.40 -6.81 -5.76
CA SER A 11 -1.69 -5.71 -4.83
C SER A 11 -3.14 -5.64 -4.36
N LEU A 12 -4.04 -6.42 -4.97
CA LEU A 12 -5.43 -6.52 -4.54
C LEU A 12 -5.67 -7.74 -3.63
N ASN A 13 -4.68 -8.61 -3.46
CA ASN A 13 -4.74 -9.73 -2.53
C ASN A 13 -4.20 -9.30 -1.14
N PRO A 14 -5.05 -9.23 -0.09
CA PRO A 14 -4.61 -8.83 1.25
C PRO A 14 -3.52 -9.72 1.86
N THR A 15 -3.44 -10.99 1.46
CA THR A 15 -2.43 -11.93 1.99
C THR A 15 -1.02 -11.62 1.51
N HIS A 16 -0.88 -10.75 0.50
CA HIS A 16 0.40 -10.25 -0.01
C HIS A 16 0.91 -9.03 0.74
N TYR A 17 0.35 -8.77 1.92
CA TYR A 17 0.73 -7.65 2.76
C TYR A 17 1.10 -8.14 4.16
N LYS A 18 2.06 -7.44 4.78
CA LYS A 18 2.49 -7.68 6.15
C LYS A 18 2.36 -6.41 6.97
N ILE A 19 1.74 -6.52 8.14
CA ILE A 19 1.64 -5.44 9.12
C ILE A 19 3.03 -4.91 9.50
N ILE A 20 3.18 -3.59 9.52
CA ILE A 20 4.39 -2.89 9.96
C ILE A 20 4.01 -1.74 10.90
N GLN A 21 4.86 -1.48 11.89
CA GLN A 21 4.55 -0.51 12.95
C GLN A 21 4.75 0.95 12.54
N THR A 22 5.55 1.20 11.51
CA THR A 22 5.88 2.55 11.04
C THR A 22 5.69 2.67 9.54
N ALA A 23 5.53 3.91 9.05
CA ALA A 23 5.52 4.17 7.61
C ALA A 23 6.84 3.67 7.01
N PRO A 24 6.81 2.86 5.94
CA PRO A 24 8.02 2.30 5.39
C PRO A 24 8.78 3.35 4.57
N GLY A 25 10.10 3.38 4.74
CA GLY A 25 11.01 4.25 4.00
C GLY A 25 11.27 3.75 2.58
N CYS A 26 10.22 3.47 1.82
CA CYS A 26 10.36 3.07 0.43
C CYS A 26 10.74 4.27 -0.43
N SER A 27 11.60 4.06 -1.42
CA SER A 27 11.98 5.07 -2.40
C SER A 27 11.62 4.62 -3.80
N GLY A 28 11.13 5.54 -4.62
CA GLY A 28 10.74 5.34 -6.02
C GLY A 28 9.23 5.49 -6.27
N THR A 29 8.81 5.21 -7.51
CA THR A 29 7.53 5.75 -8.05
C THR A 29 6.79 4.78 -8.98
N ARG A 30 7.19 3.50 -9.02
CA ARG A 30 6.71 2.55 -10.05
C ARG A 30 5.73 1.52 -9.52
N THR A 31 5.96 0.99 -8.32
CA THR A 31 5.15 -0.10 -7.76
C THR A 31 4.72 0.21 -6.34
N ILE A 32 3.63 -0.41 -5.88
CA ILE A 32 3.18 -0.26 -4.50
C ILE A 32 4.22 -0.85 -3.56
N CYS A 33 4.61 -0.08 -2.56
CA CYS A 33 5.45 -0.55 -1.47
C CYS A 33 4.64 -0.84 -0.21
N ALA A 34 3.68 0.02 0.11
CA ALA A 34 2.85 -0.14 1.29
C ALA A 34 1.56 0.66 1.20
N ILE A 35 0.60 0.24 2.01
CA ILE A 35 -0.70 0.90 2.16
C ILE A 35 -1.03 1.18 3.62
N PHE A 36 -1.75 2.27 3.88
CA PHE A 36 -2.27 2.64 5.19
C PHE A 36 -3.77 2.46 5.21
N THR A 37 -4.22 1.45 5.96
CA THR A 37 -5.64 1.10 6.04
C THR A 37 -5.98 0.44 7.38
N SER A 38 -7.25 0.12 7.59
CA SER A 38 -7.71 -0.74 8.68
C SER A 38 -7.46 -2.22 8.32
N GLY A 39 -7.61 -3.10 9.31
CA GLY A 39 -7.39 -4.54 9.16
C GLY A 39 -6.77 -5.12 10.41
N ASN A 40 -6.48 -6.41 10.38
CA ASN A 40 -5.90 -7.17 11.49
C ASN A 40 -4.55 -7.78 11.08
N ILE A 41 -4.55 -9.08 10.75
CA ILE A 41 -3.41 -9.78 10.16
C ILE A 41 -3.18 -9.26 8.73
N TYR A 42 -4.27 -8.98 8.01
CA TYR A 42 -4.25 -8.48 6.64
C TYR A 42 -4.99 -7.15 6.51
N PRO A 43 -4.60 -6.29 5.55
CA PRO A 43 -5.29 -5.04 5.29
C PRO A 43 -6.70 -5.29 4.74
N PHE A 44 -7.63 -4.41 5.08
CA PHE A 44 -8.88 -4.29 4.34
C PHE A 44 -8.63 -3.43 3.10
N ILE A 45 -8.69 -4.06 1.93
CA ILE A 45 -8.53 -3.43 0.63
C ILE A 45 -9.93 -3.19 0.07
N ASP A 46 -10.51 -2.05 0.44
CA ASP A 46 -11.80 -1.59 -0.05
C ASP A 46 -11.65 -0.66 -1.26
N TYR A 47 -12.79 -0.18 -1.76
CA TYR A 47 -12.81 0.71 -2.91
C TYR A 47 -12.03 2.02 -2.69
N ASP A 48 -12.06 2.57 -1.47
CA ASP A 48 -11.33 3.79 -1.13
C ASP A 48 -9.81 3.58 -1.24
N VAL A 49 -9.30 2.51 -0.61
CA VAL A 49 -7.87 2.15 -0.70
C VAL A 49 -7.46 1.91 -2.15
N ILE A 50 -8.30 1.23 -2.94
CA ILE A 50 -8.04 0.99 -4.37
C ILE A 50 -7.93 2.31 -5.15
N CYS A 51 -8.79 3.30 -4.87
CA CYS A 51 -8.70 4.61 -5.49
C CYS A 51 -7.36 5.29 -5.21
N TYR A 52 -6.88 5.25 -3.95
CA TYR A 52 -5.56 5.78 -3.61
C TYR A 52 -4.42 5.00 -4.26
N MET A 53 -4.53 3.68 -4.44
CA MET A 53 -3.56 2.88 -5.17
C MET A 53 -3.45 3.32 -6.64
N VAL A 54 -4.59 3.44 -7.31
CA VAL A 54 -4.66 3.88 -8.71
C VAL A 54 -4.14 5.31 -8.86
N LEU A 55 -4.52 6.22 -7.95
CA LEU A 55 -4.03 7.61 -7.96
C LEU A 55 -2.50 7.66 -7.79
N ALA A 56 -1.93 6.90 -6.85
CA ALA A 56 -0.49 6.86 -6.65
C ALA A 56 0.23 6.36 -7.90
N LEU A 57 -0.19 5.21 -8.43
CA LEU A 57 0.44 4.58 -9.59
C LEU A 57 0.33 5.44 -10.87
N SER A 58 -0.83 6.06 -11.12
CA SER A 58 -1.04 6.92 -12.29
C SER A 58 -0.28 8.24 -12.20
N SER A 59 -0.17 8.82 -11.00
CA SER A 59 0.58 10.06 -10.78
C SER A 59 2.08 9.84 -10.58
N HIS A 60 2.54 8.59 -10.47
CA HIS A 60 3.90 8.23 -10.08
C HIS A 60 4.35 8.92 -8.79
N ASN A 61 3.43 9.15 -7.86
CA ASN A 61 3.69 9.83 -6.60
C ASN A 61 3.00 9.11 -5.44
N SER A 62 3.73 8.95 -4.34
CA SER A 62 3.13 8.49 -3.08
C SER A 62 2.08 9.48 -2.58
N ASN A 63 1.11 8.98 -1.82
CA ASN A 63 0.06 9.79 -1.19
C ASN A 63 -0.15 9.38 0.27
N GLU A 64 -1.16 9.95 0.93
CA GLU A 64 -1.47 9.72 2.34
C GLU A 64 -1.78 8.26 2.71
N LYS A 65 -2.23 7.44 1.73
CA LYS A 65 -2.55 6.03 1.96
C LYS A 65 -1.62 5.06 1.28
N VAL A 66 -0.86 5.46 0.26
CA VAL A 66 -0.07 4.55 -0.57
C VAL A 66 1.33 5.12 -0.75
N ILE A 67 2.32 4.32 -0.36
CA ILE A 67 3.74 4.61 -0.61
C ILE A 67 4.22 3.74 -1.77
N LEU A 68 4.87 4.36 -2.75
CA LEU A 68 5.45 3.68 -3.90
C LEU A 68 6.94 3.33 -3.67
N ARG A 69 7.44 2.39 -4.48
CA ARG A 69 8.86 2.03 -4.61
C ARG A 69 9.29 1.92 -6.07
N GLY A 70 10.60 1.93 -6.29
CA GLY A 70 11.27 1.80 -7.58
C GLY A 70 11.91 0.44 -7.74
#